data_AF-A0A3C0U9V7-F1
#
_entry.id   AF-A0A3C0U9V7-F1
#
_cell.length_a   1.000
_cell.length_b   1.000
_cell.length_c   1.000
_cell.angle_alpha   90.00
_cell.angle_beta   90.00
_cell.angle_gamma   90.00
#
_symmetry.space_group_name_H-M   'P 1'
#
loop_
_entity.id
_entity.type
_entity.pdbx_description
1 polymer ?
#
loop_
_entity_poly.entity_id
_entity_poly.type
_entity_poly.pdbx_seq_one_letter_code
_entity_poly.pdbx_strand_id
1 'polypeptide(L)'
;MAGTNPRAARIAALIQRVIASSMEAQLHDKRLMNVTITEVRVTNDLQIAKVYWTQLGREGHEQGERRRAQQALNQAKGRLRSLVGSKAGLRLTPQLEFIFDEVPG
;
A
#
# COMPACT_ATOMS: atom_id res chain seq x y z
N MET A 1 -17.75 -14.62 -4.77
CA MET A 1 -16.61 -14.02 -5.50
C MET A 1 -17.16 -12.83 -6.29
N ALA A 2 -16.95 -11.61 -5.80
CA ALA A 2 -17.52 -10.42 -6.42
C ALA A 2 -16.90 -10.22 -7.81
N GLY A 3 -17.73 -10.08 -8.84
CA GLY A 3 -17.31 -9.90 -10.22
C GLY A 3 -16.25 -8.81 -10.33
N THR A 4 -15.07 -9.20 -10.78
CA THR A 4 -13.91 -8.33 -10.91
C THR A 4 -14.27 -7.17 -11.84
N ASN A 5 -14.52 -5.99 -11.29
CA ASN A 5 -14.63 -4.78 -12.09
C ASN A 5 -13.27 -4.58 -12.80
N PRO A 6 -13.18 -4.72 -14.13
CA PRO A 6 -11.91 -4.70 -14.84
C PRO A 6 -11.22 -3.34 -14.72
N ARG A 7 -11.98 -2.26 -14.47
CA ARG A 7 -11.43 -0.93 -14.18
C ARG A 7 -10.81 -0.87 -12.79
N ALA A 8 -11.49 -1.41 -11.78
CA ALA A 8 -10.95 -1.48 -10.42
C ALA A 8 -9.67 -2.31 -10.36
N ALA A 9 -9.63 -3.44 -11.07
CA ALA A 9 -8.44 -4.29 -11.16
C ALA A 9 -7.25 -3.58 -11.84
N ARG A 10 -7.49 -2.84 -12.93
CA ARG A 10 -6.45 -2.03 -13.58
C ARG A 10 -5.90 -0.94 -12.67
N ILE A 11 -6.79 -0.25 -11.94
CA ILE A 11 -6.39 0.79 -10.99
C ILE A 11 -5.60 0.16 -9.82
N ALA A 12 -6.04 -0.99 -9.31
CA ALA A 12 -5.34 -1.72 -8.26
C ALA A 12 -3.89 -2.06 -8.67
N ALA A 13 -3.71 -2.63 -9.87
CA ALA A 13 -2.39 -2.97 -10.40
C ALA A 13 -1.49 -1.73 -10.59
N LEU A 14 -2.05 -0.61 -11.06
CA LEU A 14 -1.32 0.65 -11.18
C LEU A 14 -0.90 1.18 -9.81
N ILE A 15 -1.81 1.20 -8.83
CA ILE A 15 -1.51 1.64 -7.46
C ILE A 15 -0.41 0.77 -6.86
N GLN A 16 -0.52 -0.55 -6.98
CA GLN A 16 0.48 -1.48 -6.48
C GLN A 16 1.86 -1.19 -7.07
N ARG A 17 1.95 -1.03 -8.39
CA ARG A 17 3.22 -0.70 -9.07
C ARG A 17 3.78 0.65 -8.59
N VAL A 18 2.95 1.68 -8.50
CA VAL A 18 3.41 3.02 -8.06
C VAL A 18 3.90 2.99 -6.63
N ILE A 19 3.19 2.32 -5.71
CA ILE A 19 3.58 2.21 -4.32
C ILE A 19 4.88 1.39 -4.20
N ALA A 20 4.97 0.22 -4.84
CA ALA A 20 6.16 -0.62 -4.81
C ALA A 20 7.41 0.15 -5.30
N SER A 21 7.33 0.79 -6.47
CA SER A 21 8.45 1.61 -6.97
C SER A 21 8.75 2.82 -6.07
N SER A 22 7.75 3.39 -5.41
CA SER A 22 7.96 4.51 -4.49
C SER A 22 8.63 4.06 -3.20
N MET A 23 8.35 2.85 -2.73
CA MET A 23 8.99 2.26 -1.56
C MET A 23 10.45 1.91 -1.85
N GLU A 24 10.74 1.32 -3.02
CA GLU A 24 12.11 1.09 -3.48
C GLU A 24 12.90 2.41 -3.58
N ALA A 25 12.31 3.45 -4.18
CA ALA A 25 12.96 4.75 -4.29
C ALA A 25 13.10 5.50 -2.93
N GLN A 26 12.28 5.17 -1.94
CA GLN A 26 12.27 5.80 -0.61
C GLN A 26 12.87 4.90 0.48
N LEU A 27 13.66 3.88 0.11
CA LEU A 27 14.38 2.95 1.00
C LEU A 27 15.28 3.62 2.07
N HIS A 28 15.39 4.94 2.09
CA HIS A 28 16.09 5.69 3.14
C HIS A 28 15.37 5.67 4.49
N ASP A 29 14.06 5.40 4.57
CA ASP A 29 13.39 5.21 5.86
C ASP A 29 13.59 3.76 6.35
N LYS A 30 14.44 3.60 7.38
CA LYS A 30 14.70 2.31 8.02
C LYS A 30 13.44 1.60 8.53
N ARG A 31 12.36 2.34 8.80
CA ARG A 31 11.08 1.80 9.26
C ARG A 31 10.30 1.07 8.16
N LEU A 32 10.64 1.32 6.89
CA LEU A 32 9.98 0.72 5.73
C LEU A 32 10.83 -0.36 5.06
N MET A 33 12.08 -0.59 5.48
CA MET A 33 13.00 -1.55 4.84
C MET A 33 12.47 -2.99 4.79
N ASN A 34 11.65 -3.38 5.77
CA ASN A 34 11.11 -4.74 5.86
C ASN A 34 9.65 -4.83 5.39
N VAL A 35 9.07 -3.73 4.87
CA VAL A 35 7.67 -3.67 4.46
C VAL A 35 7.53 -4.14 3.02
N THR A 36 6.64 -5.10 2.80
CA THR A 36 6.32 -5.65 1.48
C THR A 36 4.83 -5.48 1.21
N ILE A 37 4.47 -4.99 0.01
CA ILE A 37 3.07 -4.90 -0.42
C ILE A 37 2.65 -6.24 -1.01
N THR A 38 1.66 -6.91 -0.41
CA THR A 38 1.18 -8.23 -0.84
C THR A 38 0.09 -8.11 -1.89
N GLU A 39 -0.89 -7.24 -1.65
CA GLU A 39 -2.04 -7.08 -2.53
C GLU A 39 -2.58 -5.64 -2.49
N VAL A 40 -3.23 -5.21 -3.57
CA VAL A 40 -4.06 -4.00 -3.58
C VAL A 40 -5.47 -4.34 -4.06
N ARG A 41 -6.48 -3.89 -3.32
CA ARG A 41 -7.89 -4.02 -3.70
C ARG A 41 -8.55 -2.66 -3.76
N VAL A 42 -9.30 -2.42 -4.84
CA VAL A 42 -10.04 -1.17 -5.03
C VAL A 42 -11.52 -1.47 -4.95
N THR A 43 -12.27 -0.63 -4.23
CA THR A 43 -13.73 -0.75 -4.12
C THR A 43 -14.40 -0.52 -5.49
N ASN A 44 -15.60 -1.06 -5.70
CA ASN A 44 -16.29 -0.95 -6.99
C ASN A 44 -16.64 0.49 -7.39
N ASP A 45 -16.82 1.37 -6.40
CA ASP A 45 -17.02 2.81 -6.57
C ASP A 45 -15.72 3.59 -6.81
N LEU A 46 -14.57 2.90 -6.81
CA LEU A 46 -13.22 3.44 -7.02
C LEU A 46 -12.79 4.51 -5.99
N GLN A 47 -13.48 4.60 -4.85
CA GLN A 47 -13.19 5.61 -3.84
C GLN A 47 -12.09 5.19 -2.87
N ILE A 48 -11.98 3.89 -2.58
CA ILE A 48 -11.04 3.36 -1.59
C ILE A 48 -10.13 2.32 -2.25
N ALA A 49 -8.83 2.41 -1.97
CA ALA A 49 -7.83 1.43 -2.33
C ALA A 49 -7.20 0.87 -1.05
N LYS A 50 -7.52 -0.37 -0.74
CA LYS A 50 -6.94 -1.14 0.36
C LYS A 50 -5.61 -1.71 -0.10
N VAL A 51 -4.54 -1.31 0.55
CA VAL A 51 -3.17 -1.73 0.30
C VAL A 51 -2.77 -2.68 1.43
N TYR A 52 -2.68 -3.96 1.10
CA TYR A 52 -2.25 -5.00 2.00
C TYR A 52 -0.74 -5.04 2.05
N TRP A 53 -0.19 -5.03 3.26
CA TRP A 53 1.25 -5.05 3.47
C TRP A 53 1.62 -5.98 4.60
N THR A 54 2.76 -6.63 4.46
CA THR A 54 3.36 -7.45 5.51
C THR A 54 4.74 -6.92 5.85
N GLN A 55 5.30 -7.39 6.96
CA GLN A 55 6.69 -7.14 7.29
C GLN A 55 7.38 -8.43 7.70
N LEU A 56 8.63 -8.59 7.28
CA LEU A 56 9.50 -9.62 7.83
C LEU A 56 9.96 -9.19 9.22
N GLY A 57 9.31 -9.74 10.25
CA GLY A 57 9.64 -9.50 11.66
C GLY A 57 10.86 -10.30 12.12
N ARG A 58 11.53 -9.81 13.17
CA ARG A 58 12.39 -10.64 14.03
C ARG A 58 11.61 -10.99 15.29
N GLU A 59 11.64 -12.26 15.69
CA GLU A 59 10.95 -12.76 16.89
C GLU A 59 11.17 -11.82 18.09
N GLY A 60 10.08 -11.46 18.77
CA GLY A 60 10.11 -10.69 20.02
C GLY A 60 10.01 -9.15 19.90
N HIS A 61 10.13 -8.56 18.70
CA HIS A 61 10.03 -7.09 18.50
C HIS A 61 8.93 -6.64 17.51
N GLU A 62 8.13 -7.60 17.04
CA GLU A 62 7.22 -7.43 15.89
C GLU A 62 6.16 -6.35 16.09
N GLN A 63 5.57 -6.25 17.28
CA GLN A 63 4.51 -5.27 17.55
C GLN A 63 5.02 -3.82 17.50
N GLY A 64 6.21 -3.56 18.05
CA GLY A 64 6.81 -2.22 18.04
C GLY A 64 7.27 -1.80 16.66
N GLU A 65 7.79 -2.74 15.87
CA GLU A 65 8.15 -2.52 14.46
C GLU A 65 6.91 -2.29 13.60
N ARG A 66 5.85 -3.10 13.78
CA ARG A 66 4.57 -2.96 13.05
C ARG A 66 3.97 -1.58 13.26
N ARG A 67 3.94 -1.09 14.51
CA ARG A 67 3.42 0.26 14.81
C ARG A 67 4.24 1.36 14.12
N ARG A 68 5.57 1.25 14.12
CA ARG A 68 6.45 2.21 13.45
C ARG A 68 6.28 2.18 11.93
N ALA A 69 6.17 0.99 11.34
CA ALA A 69 5.91 0.82 9.91
C ALA A 69 4.55 1.39 9.51
N GLN A 70 3.48 1.08 10.26
CA GLN A 70 2.15 1.64 10.04
C GLN A 70 2.17 3.18 10.12
N GLN A 71 2.87 3.76 11.09
CA GLN A 71 3.02 5.21 11.20
C GLN A 71 3.74 5.80 10.00
N ALA A 72 4.84 5.19 9.55
CA ALA A 72 5.59 5.64 8.37
C ALA A 72 4.72 5.56 7.10
N LEU A 73 3.97 4.47 6.90
CA LEU A 73 3.02 4.33 5.79
C LEU A 73 1.92 5.40 5.83
N ASN A 74 1.35 5.66 7.02
CA ASN A 74 0.33 6.69 7.21
C ASN A 74 0.88 8.11 6.93
N GLN A 75 2.12 8.40 7.30
CA GLN A 75 2.78 9.66 6.95
C GLN A 75 3.05 9.76 5.44
N ALA A 76 3.47 8.66 4.81
CA ALA A 76 3.70 8.58 3.38
C ALA A 76 2.39 8.61 2.56
N LYS A 77 1.22 8.33 3.16
CA LYS A 77 -0.09 8.24 2.50
C LYS A 77 -0.38 9.42 1.58
N GLY A 78 -0.17 10.65 2.06
CA GLY A 78 -0.43 11.87 1.27
C GLY A 78 0.45 11.94 0.02
N ARG A 79 1.76 11.70 0.20
CA ARG A 79 2.74 11.68 -0.89
C ARG A 79 2.45 10.56 -1.90
N LEU A 80 2.18 9.35 -1.41
CA LEU A 80 1.85 8.19 -2.24
C LEU A 80 0.56 8.44 -3.05
N ARG A 81 -0.46 9.05 -2.44
CA ARG A 81 -1.69 9.43 -3.16
C ARG A 81 -1.39 10.42 -4.28
N SER A 82 -0.59 11.45 -4.03
CA SER A 82 -0.21 12.42 -5.07
C SER A 82 0.58 11.77 -6.21
N LEU A 83 1.51 10.85 -5.88
CA LEU A 83 2.27 10.09 -6.88
C LEU A 83 1.39 9.17 -7.71
N VAL A 84 0.44 8.48 -7.08
CA VAL A 84 -0.55 7.65 -7.79
C VAL A 84 -1.38 8.53 -8.72
N GLY A 85 -1.92 9.65 -8.27
CA GLY A 85 -2.72 10.55 -9.11
C GLY A 85 -1.94 11.05 -10.31
N SER A 86 -0.69 11.46 -10.09
CA SER A 86 0.22 11.93 -11.15
C SER A 86 0.57 10.83 -12.16
N LYS A 87 0.95 9.63 -11.70
CA LYS A 87 1.37 8.53 -12.58
C LYS A 87 0.21 7.79 -13.28
N ALA A 88 -0.94 7.68 -12.61
CA ALA A 88 -2.08 6.93 -13.14
C ALA A 88 -3.03 7.81 -13.98
N GLY A 89 -2.80 9.13 -14.06
CA GLY A 89 -3.65 10.05 -14.82
C GLY A 89 -5.10 10.07 -14.31
N LEU A 90 -5.30 9.79 -13.02
CA LEU A 90 -6.64 9.65 -12.45
C LEU A 90 -7.21 11.01 -12.10
N ARG A 91 -8.39 11.33 -12.66
CA ARG A 91 -9.17 12.52 -12.26
C ARG A 91 -9.53 12.50 -10.77
N LEU A 92 -9.81 11.31 -10.22
CA LEU A 92 -10.04 11.09 -8.79
C LEU A 92 -9.14 9.96 -8.33
N THR A 93 -8.22 10.28 -7.41
CA THR A 93 -7.34 9.26 -6.82
C THR A 93 -8.03 8.66 -5.59
N PRO A 94 -8.18 7.33 -5.50
CA PRO A 94 -8.78 6.69 -4.34
C PRO A 94 -7.99 7.01 -3.06
N GLN A 95 -8.68 6.97 -1.93
CA GLN A 95 -8.02 7.01 -0.64
C GLN A 95 -7.27 5.71 -0.39
N LEU A 96 -5.99 5.80 -0.04
CA LEU A 96 -5.16 4.65 0.30
C LEU A 96 -5.39 4.24 1.75
N GLU A 97 -5.76 2.99 2.00
CA GLU A 97 -5.87 2.40 3.33
C GLU A 97 -4.84 1.29 3.48
N PHE A 98 -3.91 1.44 4.41
CA PHE A 98 -2.89 0.43 4.66
C PHE A 98 -3.40 -0.59 5.69
N ILE A 99 -3.54 -1.83 5.24
CA ILE A 99 -4.02 -2.95 6.05
C ILE A 99 -2.85 -3.91 6.24
N PHE A 100 -2.52 -4.19 7.49
CA PHE A 100 -1.51 -5.21 7.78
C PHE A 100 -2.08 -6.59 7.46
N ASP A 101 -1.32 -7.34 6.66
CA ASP A 101 -1.60 -8.70 6.26
C ASP A 101 -0.77 -9.63 7.16
N GLU A 102 -1.46 -10.29 8.09
CA GLU A 102 -0.89 -11.39 8.87
C GLU A 102 -0.75 -12.59 7.94
N VAL A 103 0.34 -12.59 7.16
CA VAL A 103 0.78 -13.80 6.47
C VAL A 103 1.22 -14.77 7.57
N PRO A 104 0.57 -15.93 7.74
CA PRO A 104 1.06 -16.94 8.67
C PRO A 104 2.42 -17.41 8.14
N GLY A 105 3.48 -17.09 8.87
CA GLY A 105 4.81 -17.65 8.64
C GLY A 105 4.87 -19.12 9.03
#